data_AF-A0A819N508-F1
#
_entry.id   AF-A0A819N508-F1
#
_cell.length_a   1.000
_cell.length_b   1.000
_cell.length_c   1.000
_cell.angle_alpha   90.00
_cell.angle_beta   90.00
_cell.angle_gamma   90.00
#
_symmetry.space_group_name_H-M   'P 1'
#
loop_
_entity.id
_entity.type
_entity.pdbx_description
1 polymer ?
#
loop_
_entity_poly.entity_id
_entity_poly.type
_entity_poly.pdbx_seq_one_letter_code
_entity_poly.pdbx_strand_id
1 'polypeptide(L)'
;MAPLFAAQIYRRAARLELESDIKQQYEDYADQFDSHAMSIIDRCFDNDEEFAVDILKYPAVAFYDVYPLQLARKANCELFL
;
A
#
# COMPACT_ATOMS: atom_id res chain seq x y z
N MET A 1 -5.33 -2.18 -4.44
CA MET A 1 -5.00 -0.74 -4.35
C MET A 1 -5.48 -0.04 -3.09
N ALA A 2 -6.70 -0.27 -2.63
CA ALA A 2 -7.17 0.27 -1.35
C ALA A 2 -6.21 0.02 -0.15
N PRO A 3 -5.52 -1.13 -0.03
CA PRO A 3 -4.54 -1.35 1.05
C PRO A 3 -3.36 -0.36 1.02
N LEU A 4 -2.76 -0.12 -0.16
CA LEU A 4 -1.67 0.85 -0.30
C LEU A 4 -2.11 2.28 0.06
N PHE A 5 -3.36 2.64 -0.25
CA PHE A 5 -3.90 3.94 0.13
C PHE A 5 -4.11 4.03 1.65
N ALA A 6 -4.61 2.97 2.28
CA ALA A 6 -4.73 2.89 3.73
C ALA A 6 -3.35 3.03 4.41
N ALA A 7 -2.33 2.30 3.93
CA ALA A 7 -0.95 2.43 4.42
C ALA A 7 -0.44 3.88 4.31
N GLN A 8 -0.74 4.56 3.20
CA GLN A 8 -0.40 5.97 3.03
C GLN A 8 -1.08 6.87 4.08
N ILE A 9 -2.37 6.67 4.35
CA ILE A 9 -3.13 7.44 5.35
C ILE A 9 -2.50 7.25 6.72
N TYR A 10 -2.28 6.01 7.14
CA TYR A 10 -1.72 5.70 8.45
C TYR A 10 -0.31 6.27 8.64
N ARG A 11 0.57 6.17 7.63
CA ARG A 11 1.91 6.78 7.72
C ARG A 11 1.88 8.30 7.74
N ARG A 12 0.90 8.93 7.08
CA ARG A 12 0.68 10.38 7.21
C ARG A 12 0.16 10.75 8.59
N ALA A 13 -0.73 9.94 9.17
CA ALA A 13 -1.21 10.14 10.54
C ALA A 13 -0.06 9.99 11.56
N ALA A 14 0.74 8.93 11.46
CA ALA A 14 1.92 8.70 12.30
C ALA A 14 2.92 9.86 12.30
N ARG A 15 3.11 10.53 11.14
CA ARG A 15 4.00 11.70 11.03
C ARG A 15 3.52 12.93 11.80
N LEU A 16 2.21 13.04 12.02
CA LEU A 16 1.59 14.16 12.73
C LEU A 16 1.35 13.85 14.22
N GLU A 17 1.51 12.59 14.62
CA GLU A 17 1.25 12.13 15.98
C GLU A 17 2.43 12.44 16.91
N LEU A 18 2.10 12.97 18.09
CA LEU A 18 3.07 13.35 19.12
C LEU A 18 3.19 12.27 20.19
N GLU A 19 2.14 11.48 20.41
CA GLU A 19 2.14 10.36 21.35
C GLU A 19 2.86 9.15 20.73
N SER A 20 3.98 8.73 21.31
CA SER A 20 4.84 7.66 20.76
C SER A 20 4.08 6.35 20.54
N ASP A 21 3.20 5.98 21.46
CA ASP A 21 2.49 4.71 21.42
C ASP A 21 1.45 4.69 20.30
N ILE A 22 0.71 5.80 20.13
CA ILE A 22 -0.28 5.94 19.04
C ILE A 22 0.44 6.02 17.70
N LYS A 23 1.56 6.76 17.64
CA LYS A 23 2.40 6.82 16.45
C LYS A 23 2.84 5.43 16.00
N GLN A 24 3.36 4.61 16.93
CA GLN A 24 3.78 3.24 16.63
C GLN A 24 2.60 2.39 16.14
N GLN A 25 1.43 2.50 16.79
CA GLN A 25 0.23 1.79 16.33
C GLN A 25 -0.15 2.14 14.88
N TYR A 26 -0.05 3.41 14.49
CA TYR A 26 -0.30 3.81 13.11
C TYR A 26 0.76 3.26 12.13
N GLU A 27 2.03 3.22 12.53
CA GLU A 27 3.07 2.57 11.73
C GLU A 27 2.79 1.07 11.56
N ASP A 28 2.41 0.37 12.63
CA ASP A 28 2.06 -1.06 12.60
C ASP A 28 0.86 -1.34 11.69
N TYR A 29 -0.19 -0.50 11.73
CA TYR A 29 -1.32 -0.64 10.81
C TYR A 29 -0.90 -0.45 9.36
N ALA A 30 -0.04 0.54 9.09
CA ALA A 30 0.42 0.76 7.73
C ALA A 30 1.19 -0.45 7.18
N ASP A 31 2.01 -1.09 8.01
CA ASP A 31 2.79 -2.28 7.65
C ASP A 31 1.89 -3.50 7.43
N GLN A 32 0.81 -3.64 8.20
CA GLN A 32 -0.20 -4.68 7.93
C GLN A 32 -0.85 -4.49 6.56
N PHE A 33 -1.18 -3.26 6.18
CA PHE A 33 -1.75 -2.98 4.86
C PHE A 33 -0.73 -3.12 3.72
N ASP A 34 0.54 -2.82 3.97
CA ASP A 34 1.65 -3.08 3.03
C ASP A 34 1.78 -4.59 2.74
N SER A 35 1.94 -5.40 3.79
CA SER A 35 2.00 -6.86 3.69
C SER A 35 0.75 -7.45 3.03
N HIS A 36 -0.44 -6.92 3.35
CA HIS A 36 -1.68 -7.36 2.71
C HIS A 36 -1.72 -7.01 1.21
N ALA A 37 -1.24 -5.83 0.82
CA ALA A 37 -1.14 -5.45 -0.59
C ALA A 37 -0.22 -6.40 -1.37
N MET A 38 0.93 -6.75 -0.79
CA MET A 38 1.90 -7.66 -1.37
C MET A 38 1.29 -9.06 -1.56
N SER A 39 0.68 -9.61 -0.50
CA SER A 39 0.05 -10.95 -0.56
C SER A 39 -1.06 -11.08 -1.60
N ILE A 40 -1.74 -9.99 -1.96
CA ILE A 40 -2.73 -9.99 -3.04
C ILE A 40 -2.02 -10.11 -4.39
N ILE A 41 -0.99 -9.31 -4.62
CA ILE A 41 -0.26 -9.29 -5.89
C ILE A 41 0.52 -10.58 -6.10
N ASP A 42 1.17 -11.13 -5.07
CA ASP A 42 1.83 -12.44 -5.14
C ASP A 42 0.86 -13.53 -5.59
N ARG A 43 -0.34 -13.57 -4.99
CA ARG A 43 -1.39 -14.50 -5.41
C ARG A 43 -1.82 -14.27 -6.86
N CYS A 44 -1.84 -13.03 -7.34
CA CYS A 44 -2.10 -12.78 -8.76
C CYS A 44 -0.96 -13.35 -9.61
N PHE A 45 0.31 -13.11 -9.26
CA PHE A 45 1.46 -13.65 -10.00
C PHE A 45 1.47 -15.18 -10.05
N ASP A 46 1.14 -15.84 -8.93
CA ASP A 46 1.10 -17.31 -8.86
C ASP A 46 0.03 -17.93 -9.77
N ASN A 47 -1.03 -17.19 -10.10
CA ASN A 47 -2.16 -17.69 -10.90
C ASN A 47 -2.14 -17.19 -12.34
N ASP A 48 -1.82 -15.92 -12.56
CA ASP A 48 -1.85 -15.24 -13.85
C ASP A 48 -0.91 -14.01 -13.82
N GLU A 49 0.31 -14.21 -14.30
CA GLU A 49 1.35 -13.19 -14.33
C GLU A 49 0.96 -11.98 -15.18
N GLU A 50 0.31 -12.19 -16.33
CA GLU A 50 -0.10 -11.09 -17.23
C GLU A 50 -1.14 -10.21 -16.55
N PHE A 51 -2.13 -10.83 -15.90
CA PHE A 51 -3.13 -10.12 -15.10
C PHE A 51 -2.51 -9.36 -13.92
N ALA A 52 -1.52 -9.95 -13.23
CA ALA A 52 -0.82 -9.28 -12.13
C ALA A 52 -0.10 -8.00 -12.62
N VAL A 53 0.60 -8.10 -13.75
CA VAL A 53 1.26 -6.96 -14.40
C VAL A 53 0.24 -5.90 -14.83
N ASP A 54 -0.91 -6.30 -15.34
CA ASP A 54 -1.98 -5.39 -15.71
C ASP A 54 -2.56 -4.65 -14.51
N ILE A 55 -2.76 -5.32 -13.37
CA ILE A 55 -3.16 -4.65 -12.11
C ILE A 55 -2.13 -3.58 -11.74
N LEU A 56 -0.84 -3.89 -11.81
CA LEU A 56 0.24 -2.96 -11.46
C LEU A 56 0.31 -1.75 -12.41
N LYS A 57 -0.14 -1.93 -13.66
CA LYS A 57 -0.20 -0.89 -14.70
C LYS A 57 -1.57 -0.23 -14.80
N TYR A 58 -2.59 -0.67 -14.08
CA TYR A 58 -3.91 -0.07 -14.14
C TYR A 58 -4.00 1.11 -13.14
N PRO A 59 -4.37 2.32 -13.57
CA PRO A 59 -4.52 3.44 -12.67
C PRO A 59 -5.68 3.19 -11.71
N ALA A 60 -5.45 3.44 -10.43
CA ALA A 60 -6.50 3.31 -9.44
C ALA A 60 -7.42 4.55 -9.51
N VAL A 61 -8.41 4.50 -10.40
CA VAL A 61 -9.29 5.63 -10.72
C VAL A 61 -10.00 6.19 -9.48
N ALA A 62 -10.36 5.32 -8.53
CA ALA A 62 -10.96 5.72 -7.26
C ALA A 62 -10.01 6.52 -6.33
N PHE A 63 -8.71 6.59 -6.65
CA PHE A 63 -7.66 7.19 -5.83
C PHE A 63 -6.79 8.17 -6.66
N TYR A 64 -7.44 9.06 -7.40
CA TYR A 64 -6.80 10.15 -8.16
C TYR A 64 -5.96 9.68 -9.36
N ASP A 65 -6.39 8.62 -10.05
CA ASP A 65 -5.70 8.08 -11.24
C ASP A 65 -4.21 7.76 -10.99
N VAL A 66 -3.89 7.27 -9.79
CA VAL A 66 -2.51 6.92 -9.39
C VAL A 66 -2.26 5.42 -9.61
N TYR A 67 -1.07 5.10 -10.14
CA TYR A 67 -0.65 3.70 -10.31
C TYR A 67 -0.21 3.07 -8.97
N PRO A 68 -0.40 1.75 -8.80
CA PRO A 68 0.05 1.01 -7.61
C PRO A 68 1.47 1.29 -7.16
N LEU A 69 2.43 1.24 -8.08
CA LEU A 69 3.83 1.51 -7.77
C LEU A 69 4.08 2.94 -7.29
N GLN A 70 3.36 3.92 -7.83
CA GLN A 70 3.48 5.31 -7.39
C GLN A 70 2.90 5.51 -5.99
N LEU A 71 1.79 4.82 -5.69
CA LEU A 71 1.15 4.89 -4.39
C LEU A 71 2.02 4.22 -3.33
N ALA A 72 2.55 3.02 -3.61
CA ALA A 72 3.47 2.31 -2.73
C ALA A 72 4.71 3.15 -2.39
N ARG A 73 5.34 3.77 -3.40
CA ARG A 73 6.47 4.70 -3.15
C ARG A 73 6.11 5.89 -2.28
N LYS A 74 4.96 6.54 -2.54
CA LYS A 74 4.49 7.67 -1.72
C LYS A 74 4.18 7.26 -0.27
N ALA A 75 3.74 6.02 -0.09
CA ALA A 75 3.45 5.43 1.20
C ALA A 75 4.69 4.82 1.86
N ASN A 76 5.85 4.74 1.20
CA ASN A 76 7.03 3.99 1.63
C ASN A 76 6.77 2.48 1.84
N CYS A 77 5.78 1.88 1.18
CA CYS A 77 5.44 0.45 1.31
C CYS A 77 6.59 -0.41 0.76
N GLU A 78 7.55 -0.80 1.61
CA GLU A 78 8.77 -1.50 1.20
C GLU A 78 8.52 -2.98 0.89
N LEU A 79 7.51 -3.60 1.52
CA LEU A 79 7.19 -5.00 1.24
C LEU A 79 6.55 -5.18 -0.12
N PHE A 80 5.76 -4.20 -0.57
CA PHE A 80 5.11 -4.21 -1.87
C PHE A 80 6.04 -3.89 -3.05
N LEU A 81 7.15 -3.17 -2.82
CA LEU A 81 8.03 -2.65 -3.88
C LEU A 81 9.10 -3.65 -4.33
#